data_AF-A0A5C9CJL5-F1
#
_entry.id   AF-A0A5C9CJL5-F1
#
_cell.length_a   1.000
_cell.length_b   1.000
_cell.length_c   1.000
_cell.angle_alpha   90.00
_cell.angle_beta   90.00
_cell.angle_gamma   90.00
#
_symmetry.space_group_name_H-M   'P 1'
#
loop_
_entity.id
_entity.type
_entity.pdbx_description
1 polymer ?
#
loop_
_entity_poly.entity_id
_entity_poly.type
_entity_poly.pdbx_seq_one_letter_code
_entity_poly.pdbx_strand_id
1 'polypeptide(L)'
;MLDAALQCIVALTEDDTEPATVPAFEDDSVPSMSEQRLDDFADAMWAVYDLRELWRQLGPRVETVHVGEKPGRNDPCPCGSGKKYKKCCGA
;
A
#
# COMPACT_ATOMS: atom_id res chain seq x y z
N MET A 1 0.41 10.17 -15.09
CA MET A 1 0.96 9.19 -14.14
C MET A 1 -0.16 8.55 -13.33
N LEU A 2 -0.83 9.26 -12.41
CA LEU A 2 -1.93 8.68 -11.62
C LEU A 2 -3.10 8.19 -12.49
N ASP A 3 -3.65 9.06 -13.34
CA ASP A 3 -4.82 8.72 -14.16
C ASP A 3 -4.54 7.55 -15.11
N ALA A 4 -3.36 7.53 -15.74
CA ALA A 4 -2.93 6.45 -16.61
C ALA A 4 -2.84 5.11 -15.85
N ALA A 5 -2.21 5.12 -14.66
CA ALA A 5 -2.12 3.92 -13.83
C ALA A 5 -3.51 3.44 -13.38
N LEU A 6 -4.42 4.36 -13.03
CA LEU A 6 -5.80 4.00 -12.70
C LEU A 6 -6.57 3.44 -13.90
N GLN A 7 -6.34 3.96 -15.10
CA GLN A 7 -6.94 3.44 -16.33
C GLN A 7 -6.49 2.01 -16.63
N CYS A 8 -5.22 1.67 -16.43
CA CYS A 8 -4.75 0.28 -16.56
C CYS A 8 -5.47 -0.66 -15.59
N ILE A 9 -5.76 -0.21 -14.36
CA ILE A 9 -6.54 -1.00 -13.39
C ILE A 9 -8.01 -1.14 -13.83
N VAL A 10 -8.61 -0.07 -14.36
CA VAL A 10 -9.98 -0.10 -14.89
C VAL A 10 -10.09 -1.04 -16.10
N ALA A 11 -9.09 -1.10 -16.96
CA ALA A 11 -9.08 -1.99 -18.13
C ALA A 11 -9.29 -3.47 -17.74
N LEU A 12 -8.80 -3.91 -16.57
CA LEU A 12 -9.03 -5.27 -16.06
C LEU A 12 -10.50 -5.57 -15.74
N THR A 13 -11.32 -4.54 -15.56
CA THR A 13 -12.74 -4.67 -15.23
C THR A 13 -13.63 -4.75 -16.46
N GLU A 14 -13.11 -4.43 -17.63
CA GLU A 14 -13.82 -4.50 -18.89
C GLU A 14 -13.88 -5.95 -19.42
N ASP A 15 -14.87 -6.25 -20.25
CA ASP A 15 -15.01 -7.57 -20.86
C ASP A 15 -13.96 -7.81 -21.95
N ASP A 16 -13.50 -9.07 -22.06
CA ASP A 16 -12.67 -9.50 -23.19
C ASP A 16 -13.56 -9.78 -24.40
N THR A 17 -13.50 -8.90 -25.40
CA THR A 17 -14.35 -8.98 -26.59
C THR A 17 -13.63 -9.52 -27.82
N GLU A 18 -12.30 -9.71 -27.70
CA GLU A 18 -11.45 -10.17 -28.79
C GLU A 18 -11.35 -11.71 -28.82
N PRO A 19 -10.92 -12.30 -29.96
CA PRO A 19 -10.77 -13.76 -30.06
C PRO A 19 -9.80 -14.32 -29.03
N ALA A 20 -10.18 -15.43 -28.39
CA ALA A 20 -9.31 -16.14 -27.47
C ALA A 20 -8.16 -16.83 -28.24
N THR A 21 -6.96 -16.27 -28.13
CA THR A 21 -5.74 -16.73 -28.80
C THR A 21 -4.68 -17.23 -27.83
N VAL A 22 -4.80 -16.90 -26.54
CA VAL A 22 -3.81 -17.22 -25.51
C VAL A 22 -4.43 -18.05 -24.37
N PRO A 23 -3.75 -19.10 -23.87
CA PRO A 23 -4.20 -19.82 -22.69
C PRO A 23 -4.01 -19.01 -21.41
N ALA A 24 -4.90 -19.16 -20.42
CA ALA A 24 -4.87 -18.29 -19.25
C ALA A 24 -3.79 -18.59 -18.20
N PHE A 25 -3.34 -19.83 -18.10
CA PHE A 25 -2.51 -20.27 -16.98
C PHE A 25 -1.34 -21.17 -17.41
N GLU A 26 -1.62 -22.14 -18.30
CA GLU A 26 -0.64 -23.11 -18.77
C GLU A 26 -0.46 -22.99 -20.28
N ASP A 27 0.79 -22.88 -20.73
CA ASP A 27 1.15 -22.60 -22.14
C ASP A 27 0.58 -23.61 -23.16
N ASP A 28 0.36 -24.86 -22.74
CA ASP A 28 -0.17 -25.94 -23.59
C ASP A 28 -1.69 -26.17 -23.42
N SER A 29 -2.39 -25.28 -22.72
CA SER A 29 -3.83 -25.40 -22.47
C SER A 29 -4.69 -24.73 -23.55
N VAL A 30 -6.02 -24.89 -23.45
CA VAL A 30 -6.96 -24.32 -24.43
C VAL A 30 -6.92 -22.78 -24.33
N PRO A 31 -6.79 -22.05 -25.46
CA PRO A 31 -6.92 -20.60 -25.46
C PRO A 31 -8.23 -20.13 -24.82
N SER A 32 -8.13 -19.18 -23.90
CA SER A 32 -9.26 -18.71 -23.10
C SER A 32 -9.30 -17.19 -22.91
N MET A 33 -8.28 -16.47 -23.37
CA MET A 33 -8.27 -15.01 -23.41
C MET A 33 -7.62 -14.49 -24.69
N SER A 34 -7.88 -13.23 -25.01
CA SER A 34 -7.20 -12.53 -26.10
C SER A 34 -5.78 -12.11 -25.71
N GLU A 35 -4.95 -11.86 -26.71
CA GLU A 35 -3.63 -11.24 -26.53
C GLU A 35 -3.75 -9.85 -25.88
N GLN A 36 -4.77 -9.08 -26.26
CA GLN A 36 -5.03 -7.76 -25.66
C GLN A 36 -5.32 -7.85 -24.16
N ARG A 37 -6.09 -8.84 -23.71
CA ARG A 37 -6.34 -9.07 -22.27
C ARG A 37 -5.04 -9.36 -21.53
N LEU A 38 -4.14 -10.13 -22.12
CA LEU A 38 -2.84 -10.43 -21.52
C LEU A 38 -1.98 -9.15 -21.42
N ASP A 39 -1.97 -8.32 -22.45
CA ASP A 39 -1.27 -7.04 -22.44
C ASP A 39 -1.85 -6.08 -21.39
N ASP A 40 -3.18 -5.96 -21.30
CA ASP A 40 -3.86 -5.16 -20.27
C ASP A 40 -3.48 -5.63 -18.86
N PHE A 41 -3.35 -6.94 -18.66
CA PHE A 41 -2.89 -7.53 -17.40
C PHE A 41 -1.45 -7.14 -17.08
N ALA A 42 -0.55 -7.22 -18.06
CA ALA A 42 0.85 -6.80 -17.90
C ALA A 42 0.95 -5.30 -17.59
N ASP A 43 0.18 -4.45 -18.27
CA ASP A 43 0.13 -3.01 -18.03
C ASP A 43 -0.41 -2.69 -16.63
N ALA A 44 -1.44 -3.40 -16.18
CA ALA A 44 -1.96 -3.24 -14.83
C ALA A 44 -0.92 -3.63 -13.76
N MET A 45 -0.10 -4.66 -14.00
CA MET A 45 1.01 -4.98 -13.10
C MET A 45 2.01 -3.83 -12.98
N TRP A 46 2.38 -3.20 -14.10
CA TRP A 46 3.25 -2.01 -14.09
C TRP A 46 2.58 -0.82 -13.39
N ALA A 47 1.29 -0.60 -13.62
CA ALA A 47 0.52 0.46 -12.97
C ALA A 47 0.50 0.34 -11.43
N VAL A 48 0.53 -0.87 -10.88
CA VAL A 48 0.64 -1.07 -9.42
C VAL A 48 1.97 -0.51 -8.88
N TYR A 49 3.08 -0.65 -9.62
CA TYR A 49 4.36 -0.07 -9.23
C TYR A 49 4.30 1.47 -9.27
N ASP A 50 3.70 2.04 -10.31
CA ASP A 50 3.51 3.49 -10.44
C ASP A 50 2.66 4.06 -9.30
N LEU A 51 1.55 3.40 -8.97
CA LEU A 51 0.67 3.79 -7.86
C LEU A 51 1.41 3.71 -6.51
N ARG A 52 2.22 2.68 -6.31
CA ARG A 52 3.06 2.56 -5.11
C ARG A 52 4.09 3.68 -5.04
N GLU A 53 4.75 4.01 -6.14
CA GLU A 53 5.71 5.12 -6.17
C GLU A 53 5.03 6.45 -5.86
N LEU A 54 3.89 6.73 -6.50
CA LEU A 54 3.07 7.89 -6.23
C LEU A 54 2.68 7.96 -4.74
N TRP A 55 2.20 6.86 -4.16
CA TRP A 55 1.84 6.81 -2.74
C TRP A 55 3.03 7.10 -1.83
N ARG A 56 4.23 6.60 -2.14
CA ARG A 56 5.45 6.90 -1.37
C ARG A 56 5.86 8.37 -1.44
N GLN A 57 5.43 9.09 -2.46
CA GLN A 57 5.65 10.52 -2.63
C GLN A 57 4.48 11.35 -2.09
N LEU A 58 3.32 10.73 -1.83
CA LEU A 58 2.11 11.41 -1.38
C LEU A 58 2.15 11.63 0.13
N GLY A 59 2.16 12.90 0.53
CA GLY A 59 2.10 13.31 1.93
C GLY A 59 3.45 13.79 2.48
N PRO A 60 3.42 14.49 3.63
CA PRO A 60 4.64 14.94 4.27
C PRO A 60 5.46 13.73 4.73
N ARG A 61 6.78 13.78 4.51
CA ARG A 61 7.69 12.84 5.16
C ARG A 61 7.58 13.05 6.66
N VAL A 62 6.93 12.11 7.35
CA VAL A 62 6.82 12.15 8.81
C VAL A 62 8.15 11.69 9.38
N GLU A 63 8.80 12.56 10.15
CA GLU A 63 10.00 12.18 10.88
C GLU A 63 9.66 11.11 11.93
N THR A 64 10.61 10.20 12.18
CA THR A 64 10.48 9.22 13.26
C THR A 64 10.26 9.96 14.57
N VAL A 65 9.10 9.74 15.21
CA VAL A 65 8.83 10.32 16.53
C VAL A 65 9.73 9.62 17.55
N HIS A 66 10.77 10.33 18.00
CA HIS A 66 11.57 9.91 19.13
C HIS A 66 10.79 10.14 20.41
N VAL A 67 10.16 9.08 20.92
CA VAL A 67 9.63 9.09 22.29
C VAL A 67 10.83 9.09 23.23
N GLY A 68 11.01 10.17 23.98
CA GLY A 68 12.04 10.26 25.01
C GLY A 68 11.91 9.18 26.08
N GLU A 69 12.89 9.09 26.98
CA GLU A 69 12.85 8.13 28.08
C GLU A 69 11.56 8.27 28.88
N LYS A 70 10.85 7.14 29.04
CA LYS A 70 9.65 7.11 29.88
C LYS A 70 10.09 7.19 31.34
N PRO A 71 9.46 8.03 32.18
CA PRO A 71 9.77 8.07 33.60
C PRO A 71 9.60 6.69 34.21
N GLY A 72 10.61 6.26 34.98
CA GLY A 72 10.57 5.02 35.73
C GLY A 72 9.42 5.04 36.75
N ARG A 73 8.92 3.85 37.09
CA ARG A 73 7.77 3.68 37.99
C ARG A 73 7.89 4.46 39.31
N ASN A 74 9.10 4.62 39.83
CA ASN A 74 9.37 5.30 41.10
C ASN A 74 9.87 6.75 40.95
N ASP A 75 10.10 7.24 39.74
CA ASP A 75 10.65 8.57 39.48
C ASP A 75 9.62 9.66 39.80
N PRO A 76 10.05 10.91 40.04
CA PRO A 76 9.14 12.05 40.17
C PRO A 76 8.22 12.17 38.94
N CYS A 77 6.94 12.40 39.19
CA CYS A 77 5.96 12.50 38.11
C CYS A 77 6.16 13.80 37.32
N PRO A 78 6.24 13.77 35.97
CA PRO A 78 6.51 14.95 35.16
C PRO A 78 5.40 16.01 35.16
N CYS A 79 4.22 15.71 35.75
CA CYS A 79 3.12 16.67 35.91
C CYS A 79 3.32 17.69 37.04
N GLY A 80 4.45 17.64 37.77
CA GLY A 80 4.76 18.60 38.83
C GLY A 80 4.07 18.33 40.18
N SER A 81 3.38 17.20 40.34
CA SER A 81 2.65 16.87 41.58
C SER A 81 3.54 16.53 42.79
N GLY A 82 4.84 16.34 42.58
CA GLY A 82 5.79 15.87 43.60
C GLY A 82 5.63 14.38 43.98
N LYS A 83 4.69 13.65 43.39
CA LYS A 83 4.46 12.21 43.66
C LYS A 83 5.32 11.33 42.75
N LYS A 84 5.57 10.08 43.16
CA LYS A 84 6.15 9.05 42.27
C LYS A 84 5.23 8.78 41.08
N TYR A 85 5.78 8.52 39.89
CA TYR A 85 5.02 8.30 38.65
C TYR A 85 3.89 7.27 38.83
N LYS A 86 4.18 6.12 39.45
CA LYS A 86 3.19 5.06 39.77
C LYS A 86 2.04 5.44 40.70
N LYS A 87 2.11 6.61 41.35
CA LYS A 87 1.08 7.13 42.26
C LYS A 87 0.45 8.41 41.71
N CYS A 88 0.68 8.72 40.44
CA CYS A 88 0.16 9.89 39.76
C CYS A 88 -0.21 9.52 38.31
N CYS A 89 0.50 10.03 37.30
CA CYS A 89 0.15 9.81 35.88
C CYS A 89 0.43 8.39 35.35
N GLY A 90 1.17 7.57 36.09
CA GLY A 90 1.45 6.17 35.73
C GLY A 90 0.49 5.16 36.38
N ALA A 91 -0.70 5.60 36.79
CA ALA A 91 -1.76 4.76 37.34
C ALA A 91 -2.76 4.35 36.25
#